data_AF-A0A434AY90-F1
#
_entry.id   AF-A0A434AY90-F1
#
_cell.length_a   1.000
_cell.length_b   1.000
_cell.length_c   1.000
_cell.angle_alpha   90.00
_cell.angle_beta   90.00
_cell.angle_gamma   90.00
#
_symmetry.space_group_name_H-M   'P 1'
#
loop_
_entity.id
_entity.type
_entity.pdbx_description
1 polymer ?
#
loop_
_entity_poly.entity_id
_entity_poly.type
_entity_poly.pdbx_seq_one_letter_code
_entity_poly.pdbx_strand_id
1 'polypeptide(L)'
;MNLLFAALATFVLNMPFGYIRHGFKKFSFLWFLAIHLPIPFVVLFRYLFGLGFQLYTYPVMVIAFFSGQYFGKRIRIYYEAKKQKN
;
A
#
# COMPACT_ATOMS: atom_id res chain seq x y z
N MET A 1 15.09 -12.45 7.86
CA MET A 1 15.28 -10.97 7.92
C MET A 1 14.76 -10.27 6.67
N ASN A 2 15.09 -10.73 5.45
CA ASN A 2 14.67 -10.10 4.20
C ASN A 2 13.15 -9.96 4.01
N LEU A 3 12.35 -10.92 4.49
CA LEU A 3 10.88 -10.85 4.43
C LEU A 3 10.30 -9.67 5.22
N LEU A 4 10.85 -9.39 6.41
CA LEU A 4 10.41 -8.26 7.23
C LEU A 4 10.76 -6.94 6.55
N PHE A 5 11.96 -6.83 5.97
CA PHE A 5 12.35 -5.63 5.23
C PHE A 5 11.48 -5.40 3.98
N ALA A 6 11.19 -6.46 3.22
CA ALA A 6 10.29 -6.37 2.08
C ALA A 6 8.86 -6.00 2.49
N ALA A 7 8.35 -6.59 3.56
CA ALA A 7 7.03 -6.27 4.10
C ALA A 7 6.95 -4.81 4.59
N LEU A 8 7.97 -4.34 5.30
CA LEU A 8 8.07 -2.94 5.74
C LEU A 8 8.16 -1.98 4.54
N ALA A 9 8.99 -2.28 3.55
CA ALA A 9 9.09 -1.49 2.32
C ALA A 9 7.75 -1.45 1.58
N THR A 10 7.08 -2.60 1.43
CA THR A 10 5.73 -2.71 0.86
C THR A 10 4.71 -1.89 1.66
N PHE A 11 4.75 -1.93 3.00
CA PHE A 11 3.85 -1.17 3.86
C PHE A 11 4.04 0.34 3.69
N VAL A 12 5.29 0.82 3.77
CA VAL A 12 5.64 2.24 3.64
C VAL A 12 5.25 2.74 2.25
N LEU A 13 5.54 1.96 1.20
CA LEU A 13 5.16 2.32 -0.16
C LEU A 13 3.63 2.37 -0.34
N ASN A 14 2.86 1.44 0.26
CA ASN A 14 1.40 1.39 0.10
C ASN A 14 0.65 2.48 0.87
N MET A 15 1.27 3.09 1.88
CA MET A 15 0.68 4.18 2.66
C MET A 15 0.28 5.41 1.82
N PRO A 16 1.16 6.01 0.99
CA PRO A 16 0.76 7.13 0.13
C PRO A 16 -0.30 6.72 -0.90
N PHE A 17 -0.25 5.52 -1.48
CA PHE A 17 -1.28 5.05 -2.41
C PHE A 17 -2.65 4.93 -1.73
N GLY A 18 -2.70 4.46 -0.48
CA GLY A 18 -3.91 4.45 0.33
C GLY A 18 -4.51 5.83 0.57
N TYR A 19 -3.65 6.82 0.85
CA TYR A 19 -4.04 8.22 1.03
C TYR A 19 -4.58 8.83 -0.27
N ILE A 20 -3.84 8.68 -1.37
CA ILE A 20 -4.18 9.23 -2.67
C ILE A 20 -5.51 8.63 -3.18
N ARG A 21 -5.64 7.30 -3.12
CA ARG A 21 -6.82 6.57 -3.61
C ARG A 21 -8.12 7.04 -2.99
N HIS A 22 -8.11 7.41 -1.71
CA HIS A 22 -9.33 7.85 -1.03
C HIS A 22 -9.85 9.20 -1.54
N GLY A 23 -9.02 10.01 -2.21
CA GLY A 23 -9.42 11.28 -2.79
C GLY A 23 -9.98 11.27 -4.18
N PHE A 24 -9.72 10.19 -4.91
CA PHE A 24 -10.26 10.05 -6.25
C PHE A 24 -11.63 9.38 -6.17
N LYS A 25 -12.51 9.74 -7.11
CA LYS A 25 -13.80 9.04 -7.27
C LYS A 25 -13.52 7.55 -7.48
N LYS A 26 -14.26 6.70 -6.76
CA LYS A 26 -14.22 5.25 -6.96
C LYS A 26 -14.51 4.95 -8.44
N PHE A 27 -13.79 3.99 -9.02
CA PHE A 27 -13.85 3.63 -10.45
C PHE A 27 -13.36 4.69 -11.45
N SER A 28 -12.73 5.78 -11.01
CA SER A 28 -11.99 6.65 -11.93
C SER A 28 -10.68 6.00 -12.40
N PHE A 29 -10.17 6.45 -13.55
CA PHE A 29 -8.88 6.02 -14.08
C PHE A 29 -7.73 6.20 -13.06
N LEU A 30 -7.71 7.32 -12.34
CA LEU A 30 -6.73 7.60 -11.30
C LEU A 30 -6.89 6.69 -10.06
N TRP A 31 -8.12 6.33 -9.69
CA TRP A 31 -8.37 5.35 -8.63
C TRP A 31 -7.87 3.96 -9.01
N PHE A 32 -8.09 3.55 -10.27
CA PHE A 32 -7.59 2.29 -10.81
C PHE A 32 -6.06 2.27 -10.79
N LEU A 33 -5.42 3.34 -11.25
CA LEU A 33 -3.97 3.49 -11.27
C LEU A 33 -3.38 3.45 -9.85
N ALA A 34 -4.02 4.10 -8.87
CA ALA A 34 -3.58 4.09 -7.48
C ALA A 34 -3.62 2.69 -6.82
N ILE A 35 -4.47 1.78 -7.31
CA ILE A 35 -4.51 0.39 -6.84
C ILE A 35 -3.49 -0.48 -7.57
N HIS A 36 -3.33 -0.28 -8.88
CA HIS A 36 -2.50 -1.15 -9.70
C HIS A 36 -1.03 -0.79 -9.63
N LEU A 37 -0.65 0.50 -9.55
CA LEU A 37 0.74 0.93 -9.43
C LEU A 37 1.51 0.27 -8.28
N PRO A 38 0.99 0.15 -7.05
CA PRO A 38 1.73 -0.48 -5.98
C PRO A 38 2.01 -1.98 -6.21
N ILE A 39 1.24 -2.68 -7.05
CA ILE A 39 1.41 -4.12 -7.30
C ILE A 39 2.76 -4.42 -8.01
N PRO A 40 3.14 -3.79 -9.14
CA PRO A 40 4.46 -3.91 -9.75
C PRO A 40 5.61 -3.62 -8.79
N PHE A 41 5.48 -2.60 -7.92
CA PHE A 41 6.52 -2.29 -6.94
C PHE A 41 6.67 -3.38 -5.88
N VAL A 42 5.57 -3.98 -5.41
CA VAL A 42 5.63 -5.12 -4.50
C VAL A 42 6.34 -6.31 -5.16
N VAL A 43 6.04 -6.58 -6.43
CA VAL A 43 6.74 -7.61 -7.20
C VAL A 43 8.23 -7.29 -7.30
N LEU A 44 8.59 -6.04 -7.61
CA LEU A 44 9.99 -5.58 -7.64
C LEU A 44 10.70 -5.79 -6.30
N PHE A 45 10.06 -5.44 -5.18
CA PHE A 45 10.63 -5.67 -3.84
C PHE A 45 10.87 -7.16 -3.57
N ARG A 46 10.02 -8.06 -4.07
CA ARG A 46 10.27 -9.49 -3.94
C ARG A 46 11.58 -9.89 -4.62
N TYR A 47 11.84 -9.38 -5.83
CA TYR A 47 13.11 -9.62 -6.52
C TYR A 47 14.30 -8.96 -5.79
N LEU A 48 14.17 -7.70 -5.39
CA LEU A 48 15.26 -6.94 -4.73
C LEU A 48 15.69 -7.55 -3.39
N PHE A 49 14.74 -8.03 -2.60
CA PHE A 49 15.02 -8.67 -1.30
C PHE A 49 15.31 -10.17 -1.41
N GLY A 50 15.35 -10.72 -2.63
CA GLY A 50 15.60 -12.14 -2.87
C GLY A 50 14.50 -13.06 -2.30
N LEU A 51 13.27 -12.56 -2.22
CA LEU A 51 12.12 -13.38 -1.81
C LEU A 51 11.74 -14.31 -2.94
N GLY A 52 12.08 -15.59 -2.80
CA GLY A 52 11.62 -16.63 -3.72
C GLY A 52 10.09 -16.74 -3.79
N PHE A 53 9.60 -17.59 -4.68
CA PHE A 53 8.16 -17.86 -4.88
C PHE A 53 7.57 -18.78 -3.80
N GLN A 54 8.05 -18.67 -2.57
CA GLN A 54 7.61 -19.50 -1.47
C GLN A 54 6.22 -19.04 -1.00
N LEU A 55 5.27 -19.96 -0.98
CA LEU A 55 3.86 -19.70 -0.65
C LEU A 55 3.67 -18.99 0.70
N TYR A 56 4.52 -19.30 1.69
CA TYR A 56 4.45 -18.68 3.02
C TYR A 56 4.77 -17.18 3.04
N THR A 57 5.48 -16.65 2.04
CA THR A 57 5.83 -15.23 1.96
C THR A 57 4.66 -14.38 1.47
N TYR A 58 3.70 -14.96 0.75
CA TYR A 58 2.59 -14.23 0.14
C TYR A 58 1.62 -13.67 1.19
N PRO A 59 1.14 -14.43 2.18
CA PRO A 59 0.26 -13.88 3.22
C PRO A 59 0.88 -12.66 3.91
N VAL A 60 2.16 -12.72 4.25
CA VAL A 60 2.87 -11.61 4.93
C VAL A 60 2.92 -10.36 4.05
N MET A 61 3.30 -10.51 2.78
CA MET A 61 3.37 -9.39 1.83
C MET A 61 1.98 -8.80 1.54
N VAL A 62 0.96 -9.65 1.42
CA VAL A 62 -0.42 -9.25 1.18
C VAL A 62 -0.98 -8.49 2.37
N ILE A 63 -0.75 -8.98 3.59
CA ILE A 63 -1.14 -8.28 4.83
C ILE A 63 -0.45 -6.91 4.86
N ALA A 64 0.88 -6.85 4.63
CA ALA A 64 1.61 -5.59 4.63
C ALA A 64 1.09 -4.58 3.58
N PHE A 65 0.75 -5.06 2.39
CA PHE A 65 0.15 -4.27 1.32
C PHE A 65 -1.19 -3.64 1.76
N PHE A 66 -2.11 -4.47 2.25
CA PHE A 66 -3.43 -4.00 2.68
C PHE A 66 -3.35 -3.12 3.92
N SER A 67 -2.49 -3.45 4.88
CA SER A 67 -2.23 -2.61 6.05
C SER A 67 -1.72 -1.23 5.65
N GLY A 68 -0.77 -1.14 4.71
CA GLY A 68 -0.28 0.15 4.21
C GLY A 68 -1.39 0.99 3.61
N GLN A 69 -2.20 0.40 2.71
CA GLN A 69 -3.32 1.11 2.11
C GLN A 69 -4.40 1.53 3.13
N TYR A 70 -4.66 0.70 4.13
CA TYR A 70 -5.61 1.00 5.20
C TYR A 70 -5.15 2.19 6.04
N PHE A 71 -3.88 2.21 6.46
CA PHE A 71 -3.30 3.33 7.21
C PHE A 71 -3.32 4.61 6.39
N GLY A 72 -2.94 4.56 5.11
CA GLY A 72 -3.03 5.71 4.19
C GLY A 72 -4.44 6.31 4.12
N LYS A 73 -5.46 5.46 4.00
CA LYS A 73 -6.87 5.88 4.03
C LYS A 73 -7.23 6.54 5.37
N ARG A 74 -6.84 5.94 6.50
CA ARG A 74 -7.15 6.48 7.84
C ARG A 74 -6.52 7.85 8.07
N ILE A 75 -5.27 8.04 7.65
CA ILE A 75 -4.58 9.32 7.70
C ILE A 75 -5.37 10.38 6.95
N ARG A 76 -5.84 10.07 5.73
CA ARG A 76 -6.64 11.01 4.96
C ARG A 76 -7.96 11.39 5.62
N ILE A 77 -8.71 10.40 6.10
CA ILE A 77 -9.97 10.64 6.81
C ILE A 77 -9.75 11.57 8.01
N TYR A 78 -8.66 11.34 8.75
CA TYR A 78 -8.29 12.17 9.89
C TYR A 78 -7.99 13.62 9.46
N TYR A 79 -7.23 13.82 8.38
CA TYR A 79 -6.95 15.17 7.84
C TYR A 79 -8.20 15.88 7.33
N GLU A 80 -9.08 15.17 6.62
CA GLU A 80 -10.35 15.73 6.12
C GLU A 80 -11.29 16.13 7.27
N ALA A 81 -11.39 15.30 8.31
CA ALA A 81 -12.16 15.63 9.53
C ALA A 81 -11.59 16.84 10.27
N LYS A 82 -10.26 16.97 10.34
CA LYS A 82 -9.60 18.14 10.95
C LYS A 82 -9.85 19.41 10.13
N LYS A 83 -9.83 19.32 8.80
CA LYS A 83 -10.09 20.45 7.90
C LYS A 83 -11.52 20.99 8.00
N GLN A 84 -12.50 20.15 8.31
CA GLN A 84 -13.90 20.59 8.51
C GLN A 84 -14.13 21.30 9.85
N LYS A 85 -13.19 21.19 10.79
CA LYS A 85 -13.30 21.73 12.16
C LYS A 85 -12.57 23.06 12.35
N ASN A 86 -11.76 23.47 11.38
CA ASN A 86 -11.07 24.76 11.29
C ASN A 86 -11.77 25.64 10.25
#